data_AF-A0A534NYS1-F1
#
_entry.id   AF-A0A534NYS1-F1
#
_cell.length_a   1.000
_cell.length_b   1.000
_cell.length_c   1.000
_cell.angle_alpha   90.00
_cell.angle_beta   90.00
_cell.angle_gamma   90.00
#
_symmetry.space_group_name_H-M   'P 1'
#
loop_
_entity.id
_entity.type
_entity.pdbx_description
1 polymer ?
#
loop_
_entity_poly.entity_id
_entity_poly.type
_entity_poly.pdbx_seq_one_letter_code
_entity_poly.pdbx_strand_id
1 'polypeptide(L)'
;MPRRPIALALVAACGSAGQSETTCPIPAAVTAPAFVRDVLPALQQSCGSRTSTCHGGNAPTGHVAWSTDAPRTSRDVYDDLTIPPPSNAPASFPHRITPGDPAHSWLLEKITKDQPGGSGYGARMPYGLPDLCPPTVTTITAWIDQGASY
;
A
#
# COMPACT_ATOMS: atom_id res chain seq x y z
N MET A 1 -40.24 32.80 -41.88
CA MET A 1 -39.69 32.81 -40.50
C MET A 1 -39.28 31.39 -40.13
N PRO A 2 -37.97 31.07 -40.10
CA PRO A 2 -37.50 29.69 -39.89
C PRO A 2 -37.54 29.31 -38.40
N ARG A 3 -38.12 28.14 -38.10
CA ARG A 3 -38.13 27.50 -36.77
C ARG A 3 -36.75 26.92 -36.48
N ARG A 4 -36.13 27.35 -35.38
CA ARG A 4 -34.90 26.75 -34.85
C ARG A 4 -35.24 25.50 -34.01
N PRO A 5 -34.68 24.32 -34.29
CA PRO A 5 -34.79 23.19 -33.39
C PRO A 5 -33.87 23.39 -32.19
N ILE A 6 -34.42 23.30 -30.98
CA ILE A 6 -33.67 23.24 -29.73
C ILE A 6 -33.12 21.82 -29.59
N ALA A 7 -31.79 21.68 -29.71
CA ALA A 7 -31.10 20.44 -29.41
C ALA A 7 -31.03 20.26 -27.89
N LEU A 8 -31.75 19.26 -27.37
CA LEU A 8 -31.71 18.84 -25.99
C LEU A 8 -30.51 17.90 -25.81
N ALA A 9 -29.43 18.40 -25.20
CA ALA A 9 -28.28 17.58 -24.85
C ALA A 9 -28.61 16.73 -23.62
N LEU A 10 -28.77 15.42 -23.83
CA LEU A 10 -28.80 14.42 -22.75
C LEU A 10 -27.38 14.28 -22.19
N VAL A 11 -27.14 14.88 -21.02
CA VAL A 11 -25.96 14.56 -20.21
C VAL A 11 -26.24 13.20 -19.56
N ALA A 12 -25.63 12.15 -20.10
CA ALA A 12 -25.59 10.84 -19.47
C ALA A 12 -24.74 10.96 -18.19
N ALA A 13 -25.40 11.12 -17.03
CA ALA A 13 -24.76 10.95 -15.75
C ALA A 13 -24.52 9.45 -15.55
N CYS A 14 -23.29 9.00 -15.77
CA CYS A 14 -22.89 7.64 -15.43
C CYS A 14 -23.05 7.44 -13.92
N GLY A 15 -23.84 6.42 -13.56
CA GLY A 15 -24.21 6.12 -12.19
C GLY A 15 -23.00 5.83 -11.31
N SER A 16 -22.99 6.44 -10.14
CA SER A 16 -22.15 6.04 -9.01
C SER A 16 -22.70 4.74 -8.43
N ALA A 17 -22.39 3.62 -9.06
CA ALA A 17 -22.49 2.31 -8.40
C ALA A 17 -21.44 2.29 -7.29
N GLY A 18 -21.85 1.88 -6.08
CA GLY A 18 -21.13 2.02 -4.83
C GLY A 18 -19.63 1.78 -4.94
N GLN A 19 -18.87 2.87 -4.78
CA GLN A 19 -17.44 2.79 -4.53
C GLN A 19 -17.32 2.07 -3.18
N SER A 20 -16.80 0.84 -3.19
CA SER A 20 -16.15 0.33 -1.98
C SER A 20 -15.13 1.40 -1.62
N GLU A 21 -15.30 2.05 -0.46
CA GLU A 21 -14.34 3.03 -0.01
C GLU A 21 -12.97 2.35 -0.08
N THR A 22 -12.02 2.93 -0.78
CA THR A 22 -10.66 2.41 -0.84
C THR A 22 -9.75 3.50 -0.32
N THR A 23 -8.70 3.10 0.36
CA THR A 23 -7.68 4.04 0.81
C THR A 23 -6.70 4.26 -0.33
N CYS A 24 -6.60 5.49 -0.83
CA CYS A 24 -5.74 5.85 -1.98
C CYS A 24 -4.61 6.82 -1.58
N PRO A 25 -3.54 6.36 -0.91
CA PRO A 25 -2.38 7.22 -0.67
C PRO A 25 -1.63 7.57 -1.96
N ILE A 26 -1.68 6.69 -2.97
CA ILE A 26 -1.14 6.92 -4.31
C ILE A 26 -2.32 6.83 -5.29
N PRO A 27 -2.90 7.97 -5.71
CA PRO A 27 -4.11 8.00 -6.53
C PRO A 27 -3.86 7.69 -8.02
N ALA A 28 -2.61 7.75 -8.47
CA ALA A 28 -2.20 7.42 -9.83
C ALA A 28 -0.90 6.62 -9.81
N ALA A 29 -0.81 5.58 -10.65
CA ALA A 29 0.35 4.69 -10.64
C ALA A 29 1.63 5.43 -11.06
N VAL A 30 2.74 5.15 -10.37
CA VAL A 30 4.05 5.76 -10.65
C VAL A 30 4.90 4.78 -11.46
N THR A 31 5.48 5.24 -12.57
CA THR A 31 6.24 4.38 -13.50
C THR A 31 7.59 3.91 -12.96
N ALA A 32 8.30 4.78 -12.24
CA ALA A 32 9.63 4.49 -11.68
C ALA A 32 9.65 4.83 -10.17
N PRO A 33 8.87 4.11 -9.35
CA PRO A 33 8.68 4.44 -7.95
C PRO A 33 9.95 4.24 -7.12
N ALA A 34 10.13 5.11 -6.13
CA ALA A 34 11.22 5.07 -5.16
C ALA A 34 10.66 4.99 -3.74
N PHE A 35 11.39 4.35 -2.83
CA PHE A 35 10.94 4.10 -1.48
C PHE A 35 10.65 5.40 -0.73
N VAL A 36 11.61 6.32 -0.66
CA VAL A 36 11.45 7.56 0.12
C VAL A 36 10.39 8.48 -0.48
N ARG A 37 10.32 8.54 -1.82
CA ARG A 37 9.45 9.48 -2.53
C ARG A 37 7.99 9.04 -2.56
N ASP A 38 7.73 7.76 -2.83
CA ASP A 38 6.38 7.30 -3.15
C ASP A 38 5.85 6.27 -2.16
N VAL A 39 6.65 5.27 -1.78
CA VAL A 39 6.17 4.10 -1.00
C VAL A 39 6.08 4.40 0.49
N LEU A 40 7.13 4.99 1.08
CA LEU A 40 7.16 5.30 2.51
C LEU A 40 6.02 6.26 2.91
N PRO A 41 5.74 7.36 2.20
CA PRO A 41 4.59 8.22 2.52
C PRO A 41 3.26 7.45 2.48
N ALA A 42 3.10 6.52 1.54
CA ALA A 42 1.88 5.72 1.42
C ALA A 42 1.70 4.74 2.59
N LEU A 43 2.77 4.05 2.99
CA LEU A 43 2.78 3.21 4.19
C LEU A 43 2.46 4.02 5.45
N GLN A 44 3.04 5.23 5.56
CA GLN A 44 2.83 6.10 6.70
C GLN A 44 1.40 6.61 6.83
N GLN A 45 0.75 6.88 5.69
CA GLN A 45 -0.64 7.34 5.62
C GLN A 45 -1.64 6.23 5.92
N SER A 46 -1.47 5.05 5.30
CA SER A 46 -2.45 3.96 5.35
C SER A 46 -2.24 2.95 6.47
N CYS A 47 -1.00 2.73 6.90
CA CYS A 47 -0.66 1.63 7.80
C CYS A 47 -0.14 2.10 9.17
N GLY A 48 0.48 3.28 9.29
CA GLY A 48 0.84 3.88 10.58
C GLY A 48 2.06 4.80 10.60
N SER A 49 2.16 5.61 11.66
CA SER A 49 3.08 6.74 11.99
C SER A 49 2.33 8.07 12.15
N ARG A 50 1.25 8.31 11.38
CA ARG A 50 0.41 9.51 11.49
C ARG A 50 -1.04 9.25 11.94
N THR A 51 -1.55 8.02 11.76
CA THR A 51 -2.98 7.70 11.89
C THR A 51 -3.29 6.51 12.81
N SER A 52 -2.28 5.71 13.17
CA SER A 52 -2.45 4.51 14.02
C SER A 52 -1.21 4.23 14.87
N THR A 53 -1.42 3.57 16.01
CA THR A 53 -0.37 2.96 16.83
C THR A 53 0.05 1.57 16.33
N CYS A 54 -0.65 1.01 15.33
CA CYS A 54 -0.40 -0.33 14.83
C CYS A 54 0.98 -0.46 14.20
N HIS A 55 1.41 0.53 13.41
CA HIS A 55 2.76 0.56 12.82
C HIS A 55 3.50 1.89 13.06
N GLY A 56 3.02 2.70 14.00
CA GLY A 56 3.61 3.98 14.38
C GLY A 56 4.55 3.88 15.59
N GLY A 57 5.42 4.89 15.74
CA GLY A 57 6.37 5.00 16.85
C GLY A 57 7.48 3.93 16.87
N ASN A 58 8.23 3.89 17.98
CA ASN A 58 9.40 3.00 18.14
C ASN A 58 9.04 1.60 18.66
N ALA A 59 7.77 1.35 19.03
CA ALA A 59 7.30 0.06 19.56
C ALA A 59 5.89 -0.29 19.02
N PRO A 60 5.75 -0.53 17.70
CA PRO A 60 4.45 -0.80 17.08
C PRO A 60 3.93 -2.21 17.39
N THR A 61 2.61 -2.34 17.60
CA THR A 61 1.94 -3.64 17.80
C THR A 61 2.03 -4.54 16.57
N GLY A 62 2.15 -3.96 15.37
CA GLY A 62 2.23 -4.66 14.08
C GLY A 62 3.61 -5.19 13.73
N HIS A 63 4.55 -5.20 14.69
CA HIS A 63 5.89 -5.77 14.56
C HIS A 63 6.76 -5.17 13.44
N VAL A 64 6.38 -4.00 12.92
CA VAL A 64 7.15 -3.20 11.97
C VAL A 64 6.82 -1.72 12.19
N ALA A 65 7.85 -0.87 12.23
CA ALA A 65 7.73 0.56 12.45
C ALA A 65 7.94 1.34 11.16
N TRP A 66 6.94 2.13 10.74
CA TRP A 66 7.06 3.06 9.61
C TRP A 66 7.53 4.46 10.03
N SER A 67 7.69 4.69 11.34
CA SER A 67 8.15 5.98 11.87
C SER A 67 9.60 6.26 11.47
N THR A 68 9.82 7.52 11.11
CA THR A 68 11.12 8.15 10.87
C THR A 68 11.38 9.26 11.90
N ASP A 69 10.74 9.18 13.07
CA ASP A 69 10.99 10.09 14.17
C ASP A 69 12.33 9.73 14.82
N ALA A 70 13.11 10.74 15.20
CA ALA A 70 14.44 10.52 15.77
C ALA A 70 14.37 9.53 16.96
N PRO A 71 15.28 8.54 17.03
CA PRO A 71 16.52 8.41 16.25
C PRO A 71 16.38 7.67 14.90
N ARG A 72 15.18 7.24 14.51
CA ARG A 72 14.97 6.48 13.27
C ARG A 72 14.98 7.38 12.04
N THR A 73 15.39 6.81 10.92
CA THR A 73 15.43 7.43 9.60
C THR A 73 14.60 6.62 8.61
N SER A 74 14.35 7.16 7.43
CA SER A 74 13.80 6.37 6.31
C SER A 74 14.69 5.19 5.94
N ARG A 75 16.01 5.26 6.18
CA ARG A 75 16.91 4.15 5.91
C ARG A 75 16.66 2.97 6.85
N ASP A 76 16.44 3.24 8.13
CA ASP A 76 16.11 2.18 9.10
C ASP A 76 14.80 1.47 8.73
N VAL A 77 13.79 2.23 8.27
CA VAL A 77 12.52 1.62 7.79
C VAL A 77 12.74 0.76 6.54
N TYR A 78 13.56 1.23 5.59
CA TYR A 78 13.89 0.46 4.40
C TYR A 78 14.64 -0.83 4.73
N ASP A 79 15.62 -0.75 5.63
CA ASP A 79 16.42 -1.90 6.05
C ASP A 79 15.56 -2.91 6.83
N ASP A 80 14.63 -2.47 7.70
CA ASP A 80 13.64 -3.33 8.37
C ASP A 80 12.71 -4.08 7.40
N LEU A 81 12.45 -3.49 6.22
CA LEU A 81 11.64 -4.09 5.18
C LEU A 81 12.41 -5.12 4.34
N THR A 82 13.68 -4.84 4.06
CA THR A 82 14.45 -5.55 3.02
C THR A 82 15.52 -6.51 3.55
N ILE A 83 15.86 -6.45 4.85
CA ILE A 83 16.95 -7.25 5.43
C ILE A 83 16.43 -8.40 6.31
N PRO A 84 15.70 -8.17 7.42
CA PRO A 84 15.32 -9.27 8.29
C PRO A 84 14.11 -10.04 7.75
N PRO A 85 14.03 -11.36 7.99
CA PRO A 85 12.79 -12.09 7.76
C PRO A 85 11.67 -11.57 8.67
N PRO A 86 10.43 -11.48 8.17
CA PRO A 86 9.28 -11.15 8.99
C PRO A 86 9.02 -12.27 10.01
N SER A 87 8.90 -11.92 11.28
CA SER A 87 8.60 -12.87 12.37
C SER A 87 7.19 -13.47 12.29
N ASN A 88 6.32 -12.89 11.43
CA ASN A 88 4.91 -13.25 11.29
C ASN A 88 4.55 -13.61 9.84
N ALA A 89 5.43 -14.30 9.12
CA ALA A 89 5.13 -14.84 7.79
C ALA A 89 5.53 -16.33 7.69
N PRO A 90 4.99 -17.08 6.71
CA PRO A 90 5.51 -18.38 6.34
C PRO A 90 6.99 -18.32 5.94
N ALA A 91 7.73 -19.40 6.18
CA ALA A 91 9.16 -19.51 5.84
C ALA A 91 9.49 -19.31 4.35
N SER A 92 8.49 -19.36 3.46
CA SER A 92 8.64 -19.05 2.03
C SER A 92 8.83 -17.56 1.73
N PHE A 93 8.65 -16.67 2.70
CA PHE A 93 8.83 -15.23 2.55
C PHE A 93 10.12 -14.79 3.27
N PRO A 94 11.22 -14.57 2.53
CA PRO A 94 12.51 -14.26 3.14
C PRO A 94 12.57 -12.86 3.75
N HIS A 95 11.76 -11.92 3.26
CA HIS A 95 11.72 -10.52 3.70
C HIS A 95 10.29 -9.95 3.68
N ARG A 96 10.10 -8.79 4.31
CA ARG A 96 8.84 -8.03 4.15
C ARG A 96 8.69 -7.54 2.71
N ILE A 97 9.81 -7.11 2.15
CA ILE A 97 10.00 -6.76 0.74
C ILE A 97 11.21 -7.53 0.25
N THR A 98 11.03 -8.34 -0.78
CA THR A 98 12.10 -9.05 -1.48
C THR A 98 12.37 -8.28 -2.79
N PRO A 99 13.44 -7.48 -2.88
CA PRO A 99 13.73 -6.69 -4.07
C PRO A 99 13.83 -7.56 -5.32
N GLY A 100 13.11 -7.18 -6.38
CA GLY A 100 13.03 -7.93 -7.64
C GLY A 100 12.10 -9.14 -7.60
N ASP A 101 11.43 -9.41 -6.47
CA ASP A 101 10.54 -10.55 -6.34
C ASP A 101 9.23 -10.18 -5.61
N PRO A 102 8.24 -9.65 -6.36
CA PRO A 102 6.92 -9.39 -5.83
C PRO A 102 6.23 -10.63 -5.25
N ALA A 103 6.43 -11.81 -5.85
CA ALA A 103 5.75 -13.04 -5.46
C ALA A 103 6.17 -13.52 -4.07
N HIS A 104 7.42 -13.27 -3.67
CA HIS A 104 7.96 -13.61 -2.35
C HIS A 104 8.11 -12.39 -1.43
N SER A 105 7.36 -11.32 -1.68
CA SER A 105 7.31 -10.13 -0.81
C SER A 105 6.12 -10.19 0.13
N TRP A 106 6.36 -10.36 1.44
CA TRP A 106 5.29 -10.53 2.43
C TRP A 106 4.33 -9.34 2.49
N LEU A 107 4.81 -8.11 2.25
CA LEU A 107 3.94 -6.93 2.23
C LEU A 107 2.84 -7.06 1.16
N LEU A 108 3.14 -7.59 -0.02
CA LEU A 108 2.14 -7.77 -1.07
C LEU A 108 1.08 -8.79 -0.66
N GLU A 109 1.49 -9.88 -0.01
CA GLU A 109 0.55 -10.82 0.59
C GLU A 109 -0.38 -10.10 1.58
N LYS A 110 0.20 -9.31 2.50
CA LYS A 110 -0.57 -8.59 3.53
C LYS A 110 -1.58 -7.61 2.95
N ILE A 111 -1.30 -6.93 1.83
CA ILE A 111 -2.20 -5.91 1.28
C ILE A 111 -3.18 -6.41 0.22
N THR A 112 -2.95 -7.60 -0.34
CA THR A 112 -3.76 -8.13 -1.46
C THR A 112 -4.60 -9.36 -1.13
N LYS A 113 -4.29 -10.12 -0.07
CA LYS A 113 -5.02 -11.34 0.28
C LYS A 113 -5.80 -11.20 1.57
N ASP A 114 -7.02 -11.74 1.58
CA ASP A 114 -7.89 -11.74 2.77
C ASP A 114 -7.33 -12.60 3.92
N GLN A 115 -6.64 -13.70 3.58
CA GLN A 115 -5.95 -14.60 4.51
C GLN A 115 -4.46 -14.77 4.12
N PRO A 116 -3.61 -13.76 4.38
CA PRO A 116 -2.21 -13.80 3.97
C PRO A 116 -1.46 -14.93 4.67
N GLY A 117 -0.76 -15.79 3.92
CA GLY A 117 -0.05 -16.95 4.47
C GLY A 117 -0.93 -18.05 5.06
N GLY A 118 -2.27 -17.92 5.02
CA GLY A 118 -3.21 -18.85 5.65
C GLY A 118 -3.44 -18.61 7.14
N SER A 119 -3.95 -19.64 7.84
CA SER A 119 -4.26 -19.54 9.27
C SER A 119 -3.00 -19.30 10.13
N GLY A 120 -3.06 -18.34 11.05
CA GLY A 120 -1.99 -18.06 12.02
C GLY A 120 -1.09 -16.85 11.72
N TYR A 121 -1.19 -16.24 10.53
CA TYR A 121 -0.32 -15.12 10.12
C TYR A 121 -1.01 -13.73 10.14
N GLY A 122 -2.16 -13.66 10.80
CA GLY A 122 -2.99 -12.46 10.93
C GLY A 122 -3.79 -12.16 9.66
N ALA A 123 -4.53 -11.05 9.70
CA ALA A 123 -5.47 -10.65 8.63
C ALA A 123 -4.83 -9.71 7.59
N ARG A 124 -5.59 -9.45 6.52
CA ARG A 124 -5.28 -8.44 5.51
C ARG A 124 -5.06 -7.04 6.11
N MET A 125 -4.15 -6.30 5.50
CA MET A 125 -3.83 -4.91 5.79
C MET A 125 -4.35 -3.99 4.68
N PRO A 126 -4.79 -2.76 5.00
CA PRO A 126 -4.79 -2.18 6.34
C PRO A 126 -5.94 -2.73 7.21
N TYR A 127 -5.62 -3.22 8.41
CA TYR A 127 -6.58 -4.00 9.21
C TYR A 127 -7.74 -3.13 9.72
N GLY A 128 -8.97 -3.57 9.46
CA GLY A 128 -10.19 -2.86 9.87
C GLY A 128 -10.42 -1.53 9.13
N LEU A 129 -9.64 -1.27 8.09
CA LEU A 129 -9.78 -0.11 7.21
C LEU A 129 -10.09 -0.57 5.79
N PRO A 130 -10.55 0.34 4.92
CA PRO A 130 -10.81 -0.02 3.54
C PRO A 130 -9.53 -0.34 2.77
N ASP A 131 -9.64 -1.29 1.85
CA ASP A 131 -8.53 -1.80 1.02
C ASP A 131 -7.76 -0.69 0.32
N LEU A 132 -6.46 -0.94 0.07
CA LEU A 132 -5.67 -0.05 -0.77
C LEU A 132 -6.21 -0.07 -2.20
N CYS A 133 -6.33 1.11 -2.80
CA CYS A 133 -6.83 1.19 -4.16
C CYS A 133 -5.81 0.69 -5.20
N PRO A 134 -6.27 0.30 -6.41
CA PRO A 134 -5.41 -0.35 -7.40
C PRO A 134 -4.14 0.43 -7.77
N PRO A 135 -4.16 1.76 -7.98
CA PRO A 135 -2.93 2.49 -8.30
C PRO A 135 -1.86 2.43 -7.21
N THR A 136 -2.25 2.34 -5.94
CA THR A 136 -1.32 2.18 -4.82
C THR A 136 -0.69 0.79 -4.83
N VAL A 137 -1.49 -0.27 -4.97
CA VAL A 137 -0.98 -1.64 -5.05
C VAL A 137 -0.06 -1.79 -6.26
N THR A 138 -0.46 -1.29 -7.43
CA THR A 138 0.36 -1.30 -8.65
C THR A 138 1.70 -0.60 -8.45
N THR A 139 1.71 0.56 -7.78
CA THR A 139 2.95 1.30 -7.53
C THR A 139 3.89 0.55 -6.58
N ILE A 140 3.37 -0.06 -5.52
CA ILE A 140 4.17 -0.88 -4.59
C ILE A 140 4.71 -2.12 -5.32
N THR A 141 3.89 -2.80 -6.10
CA THR A 141 4.32 -3.97 -6.90
C THR A 141 5.42 -3.58 -7.89
N ALA A 142 5.25 -2.48 -8.63
CA ALA A 142 6.25 -1.99 -9.58
C ALA A 142 7.56 -1.59 -8.89
N TRP A 143 7.48 -0.97 -7.71
CA TRP A 143 8.67 -0.66 -6.90
C TRP A 143 9.45 -1.91 -6.54
N ILE A 144 8.77 -2.95 -6.05
CA ILE A 144 9.41 -4.22 -5.70
C ILE A 144 10.03 -4.87 -6.93
N ASP A 145 9.27 -4.98 -8.03
CA ASP A 145 9.70 -5.59 -9.29
C ASP A 145 10.95 -4.90 -9.86
N GLN A 146 11.04 -3.58 -9.74
CA GLN A 146 12.19 -2.77 -10.17
C GLN A 146 13.37 -2.80 -9.19
N GLY A 147 13.43 -3.77 -8.28
CA GLY A 147 14.53 -3.92 -7.33
C GLY A 147 14.41 -3.04 -6.09
N ALA A 148 13.20 -2.58 -5.76
CA ALA A 148 12.88 -1.83 -4.55
C ALA A 148 13.80 -0.61 -4.34
N SER A 149 13.97 0.24 -5.37
CA SER A 149 14.89 1.39 -5.28
C SER A 149 14.59 2.31 -4.07
N TYR A 150 15.65 2.80 -3.41
CA TYR A 150 15.53 3.67 -2.24
C TYR A 150 15.03 5.08 -2.60
#